data_AF-A0A2S2NCY0-F1
#
_entry.id   AF-A0A2S2NCY0-F1
#
_cell.length_a   1.000
_cell.length_b   1.000
_cell.length_c   1.000
_cell.angle_alpha   90.00
_cell.angle_beta   90.00
_cell.angle_gamma   90.00
#
_symmetry.space_group_name_H-M   'P 1'
#
loop_
_entity.id
_entity.type
_entity.pdbx_description
1 polymer ?
#
loop_
_entity_poly.entity_id
_entity_poly.type
_entity_poly.pdbx_seq_one_letter_code
_entity_poly.pdbx_strand_id
1 'polypeptide(L)'
;MAYGKVTKLDPVAVVKVPNTPKTTNECTDEELINSVISEIEDREKFLSDMEDLGQGSKYNASIIHEICDRIKKLEVFVNKNACSYRQADVQGIASKYRIPLGSPKTLPGSLSII
;
A
#
# COMPACT_ATOMS: atom_id res chain seq x y z
N MET A 1 66.06 25.99 9.63
CA MET A 1 65.90 24.52 9.69
C MET A 1 64.57 24.18 9.04
N ALA A 2 64.61 23.53 7.88
CA ALA A 2 63.42 23.11 7.13
C ALA A 2 62.89 21.80 7.73
N TYR A 3 61.73 21.85 8.37
CA TYR A 3 61.04 20.65 8.83
C TYR A 3 60.12 20.13 7.73
N GLY A 4 60.69 19.28 6.87
CA GLY A 4 59.91 18.35 6.08
C GLY A 4 59.54 17.14 6.93
N LYS A 5 58.23 16.88 7.05
CA LYS A 5 57.68 15.54 7.30
C LYS A 5 56.36 15.42 6.53
N VAL A 6 56.47 14.93 5.30
CA VAL A 6 55.35 14.43 4.51
C VAL A 6 54.92 13.12 5.17
N THR A 7 53.82 13.15 5.92
CA THR A 7 53.16 11.92 6.36
C THR A 7 52.57 11.27 5.12
N LYS A 8 53.16 10.13 4.72
CA LYS A 8 52.57 9.25 3.72
C LYS A 8 51.22 8.80 4.28
N LEU A 9 50.14 9.30 3.69
CA LEU A 9 48.83 8.69 3.84
C LEU A 9 48.92 7.32 3.18
N ASP A 10 48.82 6.27 3.98
CA ASP A 10 48.67 4.92 3.49
C ASP A 10 47.53 4.87 2.47
N PRO A 11 47.68 4.19 1.33
CA PRO A 11 46.57 4.00 0.43
C PRO A 11 45.52 3.20 1.19
N VAL A 12 44.40 3.87 1.49
CA VAL A 12 43.15 3.24 1.89
C VAL A 12 42.98 2.01 1.01
N ALA A 13 43.11 0.84 1.63
CA ALA A 13 42.72 -0.40 1.04
C ALA A 13 41.23 -0.22 0.69
N VAL A 14 40.95 0.12 -0.56
CA VAL A 14 39.61 0.05 -1.13
C VAL A 14 39.29 -1.43 -1.08
N VAL A 15 38.67 -1.83 0.02
CA VAL A 15 37.97 -3.10 0.17
C VAL A 15 37.08 -3.16 -1.05
N LYS A 16 37.48 -4.01 -1.99
CA LYS A 16 36.66 -4.42 -3.12
C LYS A 16 35.49 -5.13 -2.48
N VAL A 17 34.44 -4.37 -2.16
CA VAL A 17 33.15 -4.91 -1.75
C VAL A 17 32.80 -5.92 -2.83
N PRO A 18 32.68 -7.22 -2.50
CA PRO A 18 32.20 -8.19 -3.46
C PRO A 18 30.85 -7.66 -3.92
N ASN A 19 30.76 -7.32 -5.20
CA ASN A 19 29.49 -7.05 -5.84
C ASN A 19 28.80 -8.42 -5.87
N THR A 20 28.23 -8.82 -4.74
CA THR A 20 27.36 -9.98 -4.65
C THR A 20 26.27 -9.72 -5.68
N PRO A 21 26.03 -10.65 -6.62
CA PRO A 21 24.91 -10.51 -7.53
C PRO A 21 23.70 -10.24 -6.65
N LYS A 22 23.03 -9.10 -6.88
CA LYS A 22 21.73 -8.82 -6.26
C LYS A 22 20.91 -10.06 -6.55
N THR A 23 20.71 -10.88 -5.52
CA THR A 23 19.76 -11.97 -5.57
C THR A 23 18.49 -11.32 -6.05
N THR A 24 18.09 -11.68 -7.26
CA THR A 24 16.74 -11.46 -7.74
C THR A 24 15.90 -12.16 -6.68
N ASN A 25 15.48 -11.42 -5.65
CA ASN A 25 14.43 -11.87 -4.77
C ASN A 25 13.24 -11.91 -5.70
N GLU A 26 13.01 -13.08 -6.29
CA GLU A 26 11.77 -13.41 -6.99
C GLU A 26 10.69 -13.31 -5.91
N CYS A 27 10.18 -12.09 -5.73
CA CYS A 27 9.04 -11.83 -4.89
C CYS A 27 7.93 -12.72 -5.45
N THR A 28 7.54 -13.73 -4.66
CA THR A 28 6.52 -14.68 -5.11
C THR A 28 5.19 -13.95 -5.24
N ASP A 29 4.29 -14.50 -6.05
CA ASP A 29 2.93 -13.97 -6.17
C ASP A 29 2.25 -13.85 -4.79
N GLU A 30 2.54 -14.79 -3.89
CA GLU A 30 2.05 -14.81 -2.50
C GLU A 30 2.58 -13.63 -1.68
N GLU A 31 3.87 -13.32 -1.80
CA GLU A 31 4.48 -12.18 -1.12
C GLU A 31 3.90 -10.85 -1.61
N LEU A 32 3.67 -10.71 -2.92
CA LEU A 32 3.02 -9.52 -3.47
C LEU A 32 1.58 -9.39 -2.95
N ILE A 33 0.81 -10.49 -2.94
CA ILE A 33 -0.55 -10.52 -2.40
C ILE A 33 -0.55 -10.11 -0.93
N ASN A 34 0.34 -10.67 -0.12
CA ASN A 34 0.49 -10.32 1.29
C ASN A 34 0.82 -8.84 1.46
N SER A 35 1.79 -8.31 0.70
CA SER A 35 2.18 -6.90 0.77
C SER A 35 1.01 -5.97 0.47
N VAL A 36 0.22 -6.24 -0.58
CA VAL A 36 -0.91 -5.39 -0.95
C VAL A 36 -2.04 -5.47 0.09
N ILE A 37 -2.31 -6.65 0.66
CA ILE A 37 -3.29 -6.78 1.74
C ILE A 37 -2.83 -5.99 2.98
N SER A 38 -1.56 -6.10 3.38
CA SER A 38 -1.03 -5.33 4.51
C SER A 38 -1.10 -3.83 4.26
N GLU A 39 -0.83 -3.35 3.04
CA GLU A 39 -1.02 -1.93 2.71
C GLU A 39 -2.48 -1.49 2.86
N ILE A 40 -3.45 -2.33 2.49
CA ILE A 40 -4.87 -2.02 2.67
C ILE A 40 -5.19 -1.91 4.16
N GLU A 41 -4.77 -2.88 4.97
CA GLU A 41 -4.95 -2.88 6.44
C GLU A 41 -4.33 -1.65 7.10
N ASP A 42 -3.13 -1.24 6.68
CA ASP A 42 -2.47 -0.02 7.17
C ASP A 42 -3.27 1.24 6.84
N ARG A 43 -3.89 1.30 5.66
CA ARG A 43 -4.75 2.43 5.28
C ARG A 43 -6.06 2.45 6.05
N GLU A 44 -6.64 1.28 6.34
CA GLU A 44 -7.80 1.17 7.21
C GLU A 44 -7.48 1.68 8.63
N LYS A 45 -6.35 1.22 9.17
CA LYS A 45 -5.89 1.65 10.48
C LYS A 45 -5.61 3.15 10.51
N PHE A 46 -4.94 3.69 9.49
CA PHE A 46 -4.72 5.12 9.38
C PHE A 46 -6.03 5.91 9.39
N LEU A 47 -7.05 5.45 8.65
CA LEU A 47 -8.35 6.11 8.64
C LEU A 47 -9.01 6.08 10.02
N SER A 48 -8.97 4.94 10.70
CA SER A 48 -9.46 4.80 12.09
C SER A 48 -8.73 5.75 13.03
N ASP A 49 -7.41 5.80 12.98
CA ASP A 49 -6.58 6.68 13.79
C ASP A 49 -6.95 8.17 13.53
N MET A 50 -7.24 8.54 12.27
CA MET A 50 -7.70 9.89 11.92
C MET A 50 -9.13 10.18 12.36
N GLU A 51 -10.01 9.18 12.36
CA GLU A 51 -11.38 9.28 12.88
C GLU A 51 -11.38 9.54 14.38
N ASP A 52 -10.54 8.84 15.14
CA ASP A 52 -10.35 9.04 16.58
C ASP A 52 -9.83 10.44 16.93
N LEU A 53 -9.05 11.04 16.02
CA LEU A 53 -8.59 12.42 16.12
C LEU A 53 -9.62 13.46 15.61
N GLY A 54 -10.80 13.02 15.19
CA GLY A 54 -11.85 13.89 14.62
C GLY A 54 -11.55 14.42 13.22
N GLN A 55 -10.52 13.89 12.55
CA GLN A 55 -10.09 14.29 11.21
C GLN A 55 -10.53 13.32 10.10
N GLY A 56 -11.27 12.26 10.45
CA GLY A 56 -11.69 11.22 9.51
C GLY A 56 -12.34 11.76 8.24
N SER A 57 -13.23 12.75 8.35
CA SER A 57 -13.95 13.35 7.20
C SER A 57 -13.02 13.94 6.12
N LYS A 58 -11.84 14.43 6.51
CA LYS A 58 -10.84 14.99 5.59
C LYS A 58 -10.16 13.91 4.75
N TYR A 59 -9.98 12.72 5.31
CA TYR A 59 -9.20 11.64 4.70
C TYR A 59 -10.06 10.51 4.13
N ASN A 60 -11.29 10.33 4.64
CA ASN A 60 -12.17 9.21 4.34
C ASN A 60 -12.33 8.97 2.84
N ALA A 61 -12.75 9.97 2.06
CA ALA A 61 -12.95 9.81 0.62
C ALA A 61 -11.67 9.41 -0.13
N SER A 62 -10.53 10.05 0.21
CA SER A 62 -9.24 9.76 -0.43
C SER A 62 -8.75 8.36 -0.09
N ILE A 63 -8.82 7.97 1.18
CA ILE A 63 -8.35 6.67 1.65
C ILE A 63 -9.23 5.54 1.12
N ILE A 64 -10.56 5.72 1.09
CA ILE A 64 -11.47 4.75 0.48
C ILE A 64 -11.13 4.56 -1.01
N HIS A 65 -10.91 5.65 -1.75
CA HIS A 65 -10.52 5.58 -3.15
C HIS A 65 -9.22 4.78 -3.35
N GLU A 66 -8.21 5.06 -2.53
CA GLU A 66 -6.92 4.37 -2.54
C GLU A 66 -7.04 2.87 -2.23
N ILE A 67 -7.88 2.50 -1.26
CA ILE A 67 -8.16 1.11 -0.94
C ILE A 67 -8.86 0.42 -2.12
N CYS A 68 -9.86 1.07 -2.71
CA CYS A 68 -10.56 0.53 -3.88
C CYS A 68 -9.64 0.30 -5.08
N ASP A 69 -8.70 1.22 -5.34
CA ASP A 69 -7.73 1.08 -6.42
C ASP A 69 -6.77 -0.10 -6.17
N ARG A 70 -6.28 -0.26 -4.94
CA ARG A 70 -5.43 -1.40 -4.54
C ARG A 70 -6.16 -2.73 -4.66
N ILE A 71 -7.41 -2.81 -4.20
CA ILE A 71 -8.25 -4.01 -4.34
C ILE A 71 -8.40 -4.40 -5.82
N LYS A 72 -8.72 -3.44 -6.69
CA LYS A 72 -8.88 -3.71 -8.14
C LYS A 72 -7.60 -4.26 -8.74
N LYS A 73 -6.45 -3.67 -8.39
CA LYS A 73 -5.12 -4.15 -8.85
C LYS A 73 -4.85 -5.56 -8.35
N LEU A 74 -5.16 -5.84 -7.08
CA LEU A 74 -4.99 -7.15 -6.46
C LEU A 74 -5.87 -8.22 -7.12
N GLU A 75 -7.15 -7.93 -7.35
CA GLU A 75 -8.06 -8.85 -8.05
C GLU A 75 -7.60 -9.15 -9.48
N VAL A 76 -7.13 -8.14 -10.20
CA VAL A 76 -6.58 -8.32 -11.55
C VAL A 76 -5.32 -9.18 -11.52
N PHE A 77 -4.44 -8.98 -10.53
CA PHE A 77 -3.24 -9.77 -10.36
C PHE A 77 -3.55 -11.24 -10.05
N VAL A 78 -4.39 -11.49 -9.05
CA VAL A 78 -4.84 -12.82 -8.63
C VAL A 78 -5.48 -13.58 -9.80
N ASN A 79 -6.36 -12.92 -10.57
CA ASN A 79 -7.02 -13.52 -11.73
C ASN A 79 -6.03 -13.81 -12.87
N LYS A 80 -5.12 -12.89 -13.19
CA LYS A 80 -4.14 -13.05 -14.27
C LYS A 80 -3.15 -14.19 -14.01
N ASN A 81 -2.72 -14.34 -12.75
CA ASN A 81 -1.77 -15.39 -12.37
C ASN A 81 -2.46 -16.71 -11.98
N ALA A 82 -3.81 -16.79 -12.10
CA ALA A 82 -4.61 -17.92 -11.63
C ALA A 82 -4.25 -18.36 -10.19
N CYS A 83 -3.84 -17.39 -9.37
CA CYS A 83 -3.38 -17.63 -8.02
C CYS A 83 -4.60 -17.75 -7.10
N SER A 84 -4.73 -18.87 -6.39
CA SER A 84 -5.81 -19.07 -5.40
C SER A 84 -5.40 -18.62 -3.99
N TYR A 85 -4.16 -18.19 -3.81
CA TYR A 85 -3.63 -17.77 -2.52
C TYR A 85 -4.44 -16.60 -1.95
N ARG A 86 -4.97 -16.78 -0.73
CA ARG A 86 -5.80 -15.80 0.00
C ARG A 86 -6.95 -15.22 -0.83
N GLN A 87 -7.44 -15.94 -1.83
CA GLN A 87 -8.52 -15.46 -2.71
C GLN A 87 -9.78 -15.08 -1.93
N ALA A 88 -10.10 -15.83 -0.87
CA ALA A 88 -11.21 -15.51 0.02
C ALA A 88 -11.02 -14.16 0.73
N ASP A 89 -9.80 -13.84 1.18
CA ASP A 89 -9.49 -12.56 1.82
C ASP A 89 -9.63 -11.42 0.80
N VAL A 90 -9.08 -11.59 -0.40
CA VAL A 90 -9.20 -10.61 -1.49
C VAL A 90 -10.67 -10.34 -1.82
N GLN A 91 -11.50 -11.38 -1.92
CA GLN A 91 -12.95 -11.23 -2.13
C GLN A 91 -13.67 -10.60 -0.95
N GLY A 92 -13.27 -10.93 0.29
CA GLY A 92 -13.83 -10.36 1.50
C GLY A 92 -13.58 -8.86 1.60
N ILE A 93 -12.32 -8.45 1.38
CA ILE A 93 -11.91 -7.04 1.33
C ILE A 93 -12.62 -6.34 0.16
N ALA A 94 -12.67 -6.95 -1.03
CA ALA A 94 -13.37 -6.36 -2.16
C ALA A 94 -14.87 -6.15 -1.90
N SER A 95 -15.52 -7.10 -1.24
CA SER A 95 -16.93 -7.00 -0.86
C SER A 95 -17.17 -5.87 0.13
N LYS A 96 -16.27 -5.69 1.12
CA LYS A 96 -16.33 -4.59 2.09
C LYS A 96 -16.37 -3.20 1.42
N TYR A 97 -15.63 -3.01 0.34
CA TYR A 97 -15.51 -1.71 -0.35
C TYR A 97 -16.36 -1.57 -1.61
N ARG A 98 -16.90 -2.67 -2.17
CA ARG A 98 -17.85 -2.63 -3.30
C ARG A 98 -19.27 -2.29 -2.87
N ILE A 99 -19.65 -2.54 -1.61
CA ILE A 99 -20.98 -2.16 -1.12
C ILE A 99 -21.07 -0.64 -1.22
N PRO A 100 -22.04 -0.10 -1.99
CA PRO A 100 -22.16 1.34 -2.17
C PRO A 100 -22.31 1.98 -0.79
N LEU A 101 -21.37 2.88 -0.47
CA LEU A 101 -21.43 3.75 0.70
C LEU A 101 -22.70 4.61 0.58
N GLY A 102 -23.81 4.07 1.02
CA GLY A 102 -25.16 4.60 0.77
C GLY A 102 -25.69 4.24 -0.62
N SER A 103 -26.76 3.46 -0.66
CA SER A 103 -27.82 3.74 -1.63
C SER A 103 -28.09 5.26 -1.60
N PRO A 104 -28.28 5.93 -2.76
CA PRO A 104 -28.63 7.34 -2.78
C PRO A 104 -29.76 7.57 -1.77
N LYS A 105 -29.52 8.40 -0.76
CA LYS A 105 -30.58 8.84 0.15
C LYS A 105 -31.58 9.51 -0.77
N THR A 106 -32.66 8.82 -1.12
CA THR A 106 -33.72 9.39 -1.94
C THR A 106 -34.15 10.65 -1.20
N LEU A 107 -33.91 11.81 -1.81
CA LEU A 107 -34.49 13.07 -1.34
C LEU A 107 -36.00 12.78 -1.14
N PRO A 108 -36.58 13.07 0.04
CA PRO A 108 -38.01 12.89 0.22
C PRO A 108 -38.67 13.70 -0.88
N GLY A 109 -39.40 13.00 -1.76
CA GLY A 109 -40.06 13.58 -2.90
C GLY A 109 -40.82 14.81 -2.42
N SER A 110 -40.51 15.96 -3.03
CA SER A 110 -41.29 17.17 -2.85
C SER A 110 -42.74 16.77 -3.12
N LEU A 111 -43.54 16.71 -2.05
CA LEU A 111 -44.98 16.63 -2.17
C LEU A 111 -45.39 17.83 -3.03
N SER A 112 -45.83 17.56 -4.25
CA SER A 112 -46.51 18.56 -5.06
C SER A 112 -47.73 19.00 -4.26
N ILE A 113 -47.62 20.17 -3.64
CA ILE A 113 -48.73 20.88 -3.04
C ILE A 113 -49.50 21.52 -4.19
N ILE A 114 -50.70 20.94 -4.41
CA ILE A 114 -51.93 21.48 -5.04
C ILE A 114 -51.90 21.60 -6.57
#